data_AF-A0A8J4PJ61-F1
#
_entry.id   AF-A0A8J4PJ61-F1
#
_cell.length_a   1.000
_cell.length_b   1.000
_cell.length_c   1.000
_cell.angle_alpha   90.00
_cell.angle_beta   90.00
_cell.angle_gamma   90.00
#
_symmetry.space_group_name_H-M   'P 1'
#
loop_
_entity.id
_entity.type
_entity.pdbx_description
1 polymer ?
#
loop_
_entity_poly.entity_id
_entity_poly.type
_entity_poly.pdbx_seq_one_letter_code
_entity_poly.pdbx_strand_id
1 'polypeptide(L)' 'MRITTTLFLLSLFYYYILVDVTRSPLITQIDPQWGASRTVIHIEGTGFSPNAGLNVVEASSIDSDPH' A
#
# COMPACT_ATOMS: atom_id res chain seq x y z
N MET A 1 20.44 -22.97 -26.01
CA MET A 1 20.66 -22.13 -24.81
C MET A 1 19.45 -21.21 -24.62
N ARG A 2 18.40 -21.67 -23.92
CA ARG A 2 17.15 -20.91 -23.67
C ARG A 2 16.77 -20.81 -22.18
N ILE A 3 17.28 -21.75 -21.37
CA ILE A 3 16.96 -21.90 -19.94
C ILE A 3 17.60 -20.80 -19.07
N THR A 4 18.81 -20.34 -19.41
CA THR A 4 19.52 -19.29 -18.64
C THR A 4 18.82 -17.94 -18.71
N THR A 5 18.25 -17.58 -19.86
CA THR A 5 17.50 -16.33 -20.03
C THR A 5 16.19 -16.34 -19.24
N THR A 6 15.47 -17.47 -19.22
CA THR A 6 14.21 -17.59 -18.47
C THR A 6 14.45 -17.53 -16.95
N LEU A 7 15.49 -18.22 -16.46
CA LEU A 7 15.90 -18.16 -15.05
C LEU A 7 16.35 -16.77 -14.64
N PHE A 8 17.10 -16.06 -15.49
CA PHE A 8 17.51 -14.68 -15.26
C PHE A 8 16.30 -13.74 -15.18
N LEU A 9 15.34 -13.87 -16.11
CA LEU A 9 14.11 -13.06 -16.10
C LEU A 9 13.22 -13.37 -14.89
N LEU A 10 13.10 -14.63 -14.48
CA LEU A 10 12.39 -15.03 -13.26
C LEU A 10 13.06 -14.46 -12.00
N SER A 11 14.39 -14.55 -11.91
CA SER A 11 15.16 -13.97 -10.80
C SER A 11 15.02 -12.45 -10.75
N LEU A 12 15.06 -11.78 -11.91
CA LEU A 12 14.90 -10.33 -11.99
C LEU A 12 13.48 -9.90 -11.56
N PHE A 13 12.47 -10.63 -12.02
CA PHE A 13 11.08 -10.41 -11.63
C PHE A 13 10.87 -10.63 -10.13
N TYR A 14 11.40 -11.73 -9.58
CA TYR A 14 11.31 -12.02 -8.15
C TYR A 14 12.01 -10.94 -7.30
N TYR A 15 13.21 -10.51 -7.69
CA TYR A 15 13.92 -9.42 -7.03
C TYR A 15 13.13 -8.11 -7.08
N TYR A 16 12.54 -7.77 -8.23
CA TYR A 16 11.74 -6.55 -8.38
C TYR A 16 10.49 -6.55 -7.47
N ILE A 17 9.76 -7.67 -7.42
CA ILE A 17 8.63 -7.83 -6.50
C ILE A 17 9.08 -7.68 -5.05
N LEU A 18 10.22 -8.28 -4.68
CA LEU A 18 10.70 -8.28 -3.31
C LEU A 18 11.11 -6.87 -2.85
N VAL A 19 11.77 -6.10 -3.71
CA VAL A 19 12.12 -4.69 -3.45
C VAL A 19 10.87 -3.85 -3.19
N ASP A 20 9.83 -4.02 -4.00
CA ASP A 20 8.58 -3.26 -3.86
C ASP A 20 7.85 -3.55 -2.54
N VAL A 21 7.86 -4.81 -2.10
CA VAL A 21 7.25 -5.25 -0.82
C VAL A 21 7.98 -4.70 0.41
N THR A 22 9.27 -4.41 0.31
CA THR A 22 10.06 -3.90 1.45
C THR A 22 10.04 -2.39 1.60
N ARG A 23 9.50 -1.65 0.61
CA ARG A 23 9.43 -0.20 0.69
C ARG A 23 8.26 0.22 1.57
N SER A 24 8.50 1.14 2.50
CA SER A 24 7.40 1.78 3.22
C SER A 24 6.45 2.43 2.21
N PRO A 25 5.13 2.21 2.33
CA PRO A 25 4.17 2.88 1.47
C PRO A 25 4.29 4.40 1.64
N LEU A 26 4.09 5.13 0.55
CA LEU A 26 4.10 6.59 0.51
C LEU A 26 2.72 7.08 0.12
N ILE A 27 2.08 7.81 1.02
CA ILE A 27 0.79 8.48 0.77
C ILE A 27 1.07 9.86 0.16
N THR A 28 0.40 10.18 -0.95
CA THR A 28 0.48 11.49 -1.62
C THR A 28 -0.78 12.32 -1.44
N GLN A 29 -1.95 11.67 -1.30
CA GLN A 29 -3.22 12.36 -1.12
C GLN A 29 -4.20 11.52 -0.30
N ILE A 30 -5.05 12.21 0.47
CA ILE A 30 -6.19 11.63 1.19
C ILE A 30 -7.39 12.55 0.97
N ASP A 31 -8.53 11.99 0.55
CA ASP A 31 -9.78 12.74 0.38
C ASP A 31 -11.01 11.90 0.80
N PRO A 32 -11.91 12.42 1.66
CA PRO A 32 -11.73 13.62 2.47
C PRO A 32 -10.67 13.42 3.56
N GLN A 33 -10.02 14.50 4.00
CA GLN A 33 -9.03 14.44 5.09
C GLN A 33 -9.66 14.21 6.47
N TRP A 34 -10.96 14.45 6.61
CA TRP A 34 -11.71 14.37 7.86
C TRP A 34 -13.13 13.89 7.58
N GLY A 35 -13.73 13.23 8.56
CA GLY A 35 -15.10 12.76 8.48
C GLY A 35 -15.58 12.17 9.79
N ALA A 36 -16.88 11.93 9.89
CA ALA A 36 -17.44 11.17 10.98
C ALA A 36 -17.04 9.69 10.87
N SER A 37 -17.36 8.90 11.89
CA SER A 37 -17.22 7.45 11.79
C SER A 37 -17.93 6.93 10.54
N ARG A 38 -17.34 5.92 9.89
CA ARG A 38 -17.82 5.31 8.65
C ARG A 38 -17.72 6.19 7.39
N THR A 39 -17.05 7.34 7.44
CA THR A 39 -16.66 8.05 6.22
C THR A 39 -15.74 7.18 5.36
N VAL A 40 -16.07 7.05 4.07
CA VAL A 40 -15.19 6.41 3.08
C VAL A 40 -14.15 7.44 2.66
N ILE A 41 -12.88 7.06 2.79
CA ILE A 41 -11.75 7.87 2.33
C ILE A 41 -11.10 7.23 1.10
N HIS A 42 -10.61 8.07 0.20
CA HIS A 42 -9.75 7.71 -0.90
C HIS A 42 -8.31 8.08 -0.53
N ILE A 43 -7.38 7.11 -0.60
CA ILE A 43 -5.96 7.33 -0.34
C ILE A 43 -5.19 7.05 -1.63
N GLU A 44 -4.47 8.04 -2.13
CA GLU A 44 -3.55 7.89 -3.26
C GLU A 44 -2.11 7.80 -2.76
N GLY A 45 -1.30 6.97 -3.43
CA GLY A 45 0.07 6.72 -3.02
C GLY A 45 0.77 5.63 -3.82
N THR A 46 1.95 5.23 -3.36
CA THR A 46 2.76 4.15 -3.94
C THR A 46 3.21 3.17 -2.86
N GLY A 47 3.56 1.94 -3.24
CA GLY A 47 3.99 0.90 -2.31
C GLY A 47 2.85 0.23 -1.52
N PHE A 48 1.58 0.47 -1.88
CA PHE A 48 0.46 -0.33 -1.37
C PHE A 48 0.46 -1.70 -2.02
N SER A 49 0.12 -2.73 -1.25
CA SER A 49 -0.05 -4.06 -1.82
C SER A 49 -1.25 -4.09 -2.76
N PRO A 50 -1.14 -4.70 -3.95
CA PRO A 50 -2.30 -4.93 -4.81
C PRO A 50 -3.32 -5.88 -4.18
N ASN A 51 -2.93 -6.63 -3.14
CA ASN A 51 -3.86 -7.39 -2.31
C ASN A 51 -4.36 -6.51 -1.16
N ALA A 52 -5.64 -6.12 -1.21
CA ALA A 52 -6.29 -5.29 -0.21
C ALA A 52 -6.11 -5.82 1.24
N GLY A 53 -6.14 -7.13 1.44
CA GLY A 53 -6.02 -7.75 2.77
C GLY A 53 -4.60 -7.71 3.37
N LEU A 54 -3.60 -7.30 2.59
CA LEU A 54 -2.23 -7.07 3.07
C LEU A 54 -1.95 -5.60 3.40
N ASN A 55 -2.91 -4.70 3.17
CA ASN A 55 -2.79 -3.31 3.57
C ASN A 55 -3.39 -3.11 4.96
N VAL A 56 -2.68 -2.39 5.82
CA VAL A 56 -3.16 -1.97 7.14
C VAL A 56 -3.26 -0.45 7.13
N VAL A 57 -4.42 0.08 7.54
CA VAL A 57 -4.69 1.51 7.60
C VAL A 57 -5.09 1.86 9.02
N GLU A 58 -4.40 2.82 9.62
CA GLU A 58 -4.71 3.36 10.93
C GLU A 58 -5.19 4.81 10.77
N ALA A 59 -6.44 5.06 11.14
CA ALA A 59 -7.02 6.40 11.17
C ALA A 59 -7.02 6.92 12.60
N SER A 60 -6.46 8.12 12.80
CA SER A 60 -6.56 8.80 14.09
C SER A 60 -7.98 9.33 14.28
N SER A 61 -8.63 8.92 15.37
CA SER A 61 -9.94 9.41 15.78
C SER A 61 -9.73 10.46 16.88
N ILE A 62 -10.22 11.68 16.67
CA ILE A 62 -10.42 12.62 17.76
C ILE A 62 -11.87 12.41 18.17
N ASP A 63 -12.11 11.57 19.18
CA ASP A 63 -13.41 11.53 19.82
C ASP A 63 -13.63 12.89 20.47
N SER A 64 -14.42 13.73 19.80
CA SER A 64 -15.02 14.90 20.43
C SER A 64 -16.17 14.39 21.30
N ASP A 65 -15.86 13.71 22.40
CA ASP A 65 -16.82 13.39 23.45
C ASP A 65 -16.96 14.62 24.37
N PRO A 66 -18.08 15.36 24.35
CA PRO A 66 -18.36 16.39 25.32
C PRO A 66 -19.25 15.78 26.41
N HIS A 67 -18.65 15.06 27.36
CA HIS A 67 -19.28 14.85 28.65
C HIS A 67 -19.24 16.14 29.49
#